data_AF-A0A2K9AV60-F1
#
_entry.id   AF-A0A2K9AV60-F1
#
_cell.length_a   1.000
_cell.length_b   1.000
_cell.length_c   1.000
_cell.angle_alpha   90.00
_cell.angle_beta   90.00
_cell.angle_gamma   90.00
#
_symmetry.space_group_name_H-M   'P 1'
#
loop_
_entity.id
_entity.type
_entity.pdbx_description
1 polymer ?
#
loop_
_entity_poly.entity_id
_entity_poly.type
_entity_poly.pdbx_seq_one_letter_code
_entity_poly.pdbx_strand_id
1 'polypeptide(L)'
;MDCFLRAFKTYNKLLLVLFLLAGGFPFAYTAQEQSESSQPQKQITIIAQHFSSNYSTIAKSLSLSSLADDYRIVNISLDDWKILKPQSELIISLGYSPLEELLKSEYQGPVLAALITSQEWKELVSQTPPPSSVSAIFYDPDPQRQIVLGKLLLPLSKSVGVMYSMDSPYFLEGYKPAINATDLTLQTLQIKQASEVARQFPVLSQDSDFIIAQPDPVIYNSQTLPRVLLSSYRQRKVIIGYSVGLVNAGAVATTFTTPEMLVDDLRESTSKMLTQGFKRFIRHSAYWDIKYNSEVARSLGLDIVSIETLQSELNKLNLSAENNLEQTPSEKDEL
;
A
#
# COMPACT_ATOMS: atom_id res chain seq x y z
N MET A 1 -55.38 8.58 -32.17
CA MET A 1 -54.93 9.05 -30.85
C MET A 1 -53.41 8.98 -30.81
N ASP A 2 -52.73 9.74 -31.66
CA ASP A 2 -52.68 11.21 -31.70
C ASP A 2 -51.61 11.74 -30.76
N CYS A 3 -50.89 12.72 -31.30
CA CYS A 3 -50.01 13.65 -30.60
C CYS A 3 -48.73 12.96 -30.09
N PHE A 4 -47.56 13.13 -30.71
CA PHE A 4 -46.86 14.41 -30.64
C PHE A 4 -45.70 14.51 -31.65
N LEU A 5 -45.96 14.25 -32.94
CA LEU A 5 -45.04 14.54 -34.04
C LEU A 5 -45.63 15.67 -34.90
N ARG A 6 -45.51 16.92 -34.42
CA ARG A 6 -45.88 18.12 -35.19
C ARG A 6 -45.34 19.42 -34.57
N ALA A 7 -44.15 19.81 -35.00
CA ALA A 7 -43.56 21.16 -34.97
C ALA A 7 -42.14 20.98 -35.53
N PHE A 8 -41.64 21.63 -36.57
CA PHE A 8 -42.10 22.77 -37.36
C PHE A 8 -41.31 22.68 -38.70
N LYS A 9 -41.89 22.08 -39.75
CA LYS A 9 -41.68 22.55 -41.15
C LYS A 9 -42.70 23.66 -41.29
N THR A 10 -42.38 24.91 -41.59
CA THR A 10 -41.85 25.46 -42.84
C THR A 10 -41.91 26.97 -42.62
N TYR A 11 -40.91 27.75 -43.03
CA TYR A 11 -41.16 28.98 -43.78
C TYR A 11 -39.86 29.50 -44.40
N ASN A 12 -39.91 29.55 -45.74
CA ASN A 12 -39.22 30.45 -46.67
C ASN A 12 -37.71 30.65 -46.62
N LYS A 13 -37.04 29.92 -47.54
CA LYS A 13 -36.18 30.56 -48.55
C LYS A 13 -37.01 31.61 -49.32
N LEU A 14 -36.55 32.87 -49.36
CA LEU A 14 -36.47 33.77 -50.53
C LEU A 14 -36.49 35.23 -50.07
N LEU A 15 -35.32 35.83 -49.83
CA LEU A 15 -35.09 37.26 -50.11
C LEU A 15 -33.58 37.53 -50.16
N LEU A 16 -33.08 37.29 -51.36
CA LEU A 16 -31.85 37.86 -51.89
C LEU A 16 -32.18 39.31 -52.29
N VAL A 17 -31.17 40.19 -52.24
CA VAL A 17 -31.15 41.58 -52.75
C VAL A 17 -31.60 42.64 -51.74
N LEU A 18 -30.64 43.19 -50.99
CA LEU A 18 -30.20 44.60 -51.08
C LEU A 18 -29.20 44.84 -49.96
N PHE A 19 -27.92 45.03 -50.29
CA PHE A 19 -27.05 46.09 -49.79
C PHE A 19 -25.62 45.82 -50.30
N LEU A 20 -25.40 46.25 -51.54
CA LEU A 20 -24.08 46.62 -52.03
C LEU A 20 -23.95 48.13 -51.78
N LEU A 21 -22.76 48.53 -51.31
CA LEU A 21 -22.22 49.89 -51.17
C LEU A 21 -22.53 50.64 -49.86
N ALA A 22 -21.64 50.47 -48.87
CA ALA A 22 -21.05 51.60 -48.15
C ALA A 22 -19.75 51.19 -47.46
N GLY A 23 -18.65 51.83 -47.89
CA GLY A 23 -17.59 52.32 -47.00
C GLY A 23 -16.71 51.30 -46.29
N GLY A 24 -15.48 51.17 -46.76
CA GLY A 24 -14.42 50.42 -46.09
C GLY A 24 -13.90 51.13 -44.84
N PHE A 25 -13.60 50.31 -43.84
CA PHE A 25 -12.57 50.56 -42.82
C PHE A 25 -11.83 49.22 -42.63
N PRO A 26 -10.50 49.16 -42.77
CA PRO A 26 -9.77 47.95 -42.46
C PRO A 26 -9.66 47.87 -40.93
N PHE A 27 -10.62 47.20 -40.29
CA PHE A 27 -10.35 46.66 -38.97
C PHE A 27 -9.41 45.48 -39.18
N ALA A 28 -8.11 45.74 -38.98
CA ALA A 28 -7.13 44.69 -38.78
C ALA A 28 -7.56 43.91 -37.53
N TYR A 29 -8.25 42.80 -37.75
CA TYR A 29 -8.41 41.77 -36.73
C TYR A 29 -7.03 41.12 -36.60
N THR A 30 -6.23 41.57 -35.64
CA THR A 30 -5.09 40.81 -35.17
C THR A 30 -5.65 39.52 -34.58
N ALA A 31 -5.60 38.46 -35.36
CA ALA A 31 -5.67 37.11 -34.84
C ALA A 31 -4.51 36.99 -33.86
N GLN A 32 -4.83 37.11 -32.57
CA GLN A 32 -3.91 36.82 -31.51
C GLN A 32 -3.75 35.30 -31.55
N GLU A 33 -2.75 34.83 -32.30
CA GLU A 33 -2.22 33.48 -32.15
C GLU A 33 -1.77 33.36 -30.70
N GLN A 34 -2.67 32.85 -29.85
CA GLN A 34 -2.28 32.16 -28.63
C GLN A 34 -1.47 30.95 -29.08
N SER A 35 -0.18 31.20 -29.24
CA SER A 35 0.85 30.19 -29.16
C SER A 35 0.76 29.62 -27.74
N GLU A 36 -0.10 28.63 -27.56
CA GLU A 36 0.06 27.62 -26.52
C GLU A 36 1.43 26.98 -26.78
N SER A 37 2.47 27.56 -26.19
CA SER A 37 3.75 26.92 -26.01
C SER A 37 3.56 25.86 -24.93
N SER A 38 2.82 24.80 -25.26
CA SER A 38 2.71 23.61 -24.45
C SER A 38 4.09 22.93 -24.46
N GLN A 39 4.98 23.36 -23.56
CA GLN A 39 6.07 22.50 -23.13
C GLN A 39 5.44 21.15 -22.80
N PRO A 40 5.98 20.02 -23.30
CA PRO A 40 5.38 18.72 -23.04
C PRO A 40 5.29 18.54 -21.53
N GLN A 41 4.06 18.57 -20.99
CA GLN A 41 3.85 18.43 -19.56
C GLN A 41 4.41 17.08 -19.14
N LYS A 42 5.33 17.11 -18.18
CA LYS A 42 6.01 15.93 -17.63
C LYS A 42 4.95 14.91 -17.20
N GLN A 43 5.14 13.65 -17.58
CA GLN A 43 4.11 12.61 -17.41
C GLN A 43 4.41 11.69 -16.23
N ILE A 44 3.39 11.40 -15.42
CA ILE A 44 3.37 10.31 -14.43
C ILE A 44 2.39 9.26 -14.95
N THR A 45 2.83 8.01 -15.01
CA THR A 45 1.98 6.91 -15.46
C THR A 45 1.62 6.00 -14.30
N ILE A 46 0.34 5.79 -14.06
CA ILE A 46 -0.18 4.84 -13.06
C ILE A 46 -0.63 3.58 -13.79
N ILE A 47 -0.04 2.44 -13.43
CA ILE A 47 -0.34 1.14 -14.03
C ILE A 47 -1.04 0.24 -13.00
N ALA A 48 -2.16 -0.35 -13.40
CA ALA A 48 -2.87 -1.37 -12.63
C ALA A 48 -3.23 -2.56 -13.55
N GLN A 49 -3.36 -3.77 -13.00
CA GLN A 49 -3.81 -4.94 -13.78
C GLN A 49 -5.17 -4.64 -14.43
N HIS A 50 -6.11 -4.21 -13.61
CA HIS A 50 -7.37 -3.60 -14.03
C HIS A 50 -7.72 -2.49 -13.03
N PHE A 51 -8.35 -1.41 -13.50
CA PHE A 51 -8.94 -0.40 -12.60
C PHE A 51 -10.28 -0.91 -12.05
N SER A 52 -10.23 -1.93 -11.20
CA SER A 52 -11.36 -2.32 -10.34
C SER A 52 -11.59 -1.27 -9.24
N SER A 53 -12.63 -1.43 -8.40
CA SER A 53 -13.03 -0.38 -7.43
C SER A 53 -11.87 0.15 -6.58
N ASN A 54 -11.03 -0.71 -5.99
CA ASN A 54 -9.95 -0.28 -5.09
C ASN A 54 -8.82 0.43 -5.85
N TYR A 55 -8.36 -0.15 -6.96
CA TYR A 55 -7.34 0.47 -7.83
C TYR A 55 -7.84 1.80 -8.42
N SER A 56 -9.12 1.84 -8.83
CA SER A 56 -9.74 3.02 -9.41
C SER A 56 -9.86 4.16 -8.41
N THR A 57 -10.16 3.89 -7.14
CA THR A 57 -10.22 4.91 -6.09
C THR A 57 -8.84 5.52 -5.86
N ILE A 58 -7.81 4.69 -5.69
CA ILE A 58 -6.44 5.18 -5.45
C ILE A 58 -5.91 5.95 -6.66
N ALA A 59 -6.05 5.40 -7.87
CA ALA A 59 -5.61 6.06 -9.10
C ALA A 59 -6.37 7.39 -9.33
N LYS A 60 -7.69 7.41 -9.08
CA LYS A 60 -8.50 8.63 -9.17
C LYS A 60 -8.07 9.68 -8.15
N SER A 61 -7.83 9.30 -6.90
CA SER A 61 -7.38 10.24 -5.87
C SER A 61 -6.02 10.84 -6.20
N LEU A 62 -5.08 10.04 -6.74
CA LEU A 62 -3.80 10.54 -7.23
C LEU A 62 -3.98 11.48 -8.42
N SER A 63 -4.86 11.14 -9.37
CA SER A 63 -5.16 11.96 -10.55
C SER A 63 -5.80 13.31 -10.21
N LEU A 64 -6.45 13.43 -9.05
CA LEU A 64 -7.12 14.65 -8.57
C LEU A 64 -6.25 15.45 -7.56
N SER A 65 -5.01 15.03 -7.34
CA SER A 65 -4.09 15.69 -6.40
C SER A 65 -3.41 16.92 -7.02
N SER A 66 -2.77 17.75 -6.20
CA SER A 66 -1.98 18.90 -6.67
C SER A 66 -0.81 18.52 -7.58
N LEU A 67 -0.43 17.24 -7.65
CA LEU A 67 0.53 16.76 -8.64
C LEU A 67 0.02 16.96 -10.08
N ALA A 68 -1.30 16.99 -10.30
CA ALA A 68 -1.90 17.21 -11.61
C ALA A 68 -1.70 18.63 -12.15
N ASP A 69 -1.36 19.59 -11.28
CA ASP A 69 -1.07 20.97 -11.68
C ASP A 69 0.24 21.05 -12.46
N ASP A 70 1.24 20.26 -12.07
CA ASP A 70 2.58 20.25 -12.66
C ASP A 70 2.80 19.08 -13.63
N TYR A 71 2.10 17.96 -13.44
CA TYR A 71 2.31 16.71 -14.17
C TYR A 71 1.04 16.21 -14.84
N ARG A 72 1.19 15.69 -16.07
CA ARG A 72 0.12 14.94 -16.73
C ARG A 72 0.06 13.54 -16.12
N ILE A 73 -1.00 13.23 -15.39
CA ILE A 73 -1.22 11.91 -14.80
C ILE A 73 -2.02 11.05 -15.78
N VAL A 74 -1.47 9.89 -16.16
CA VAL A 74 -2.09 8.95 -17.11
C VAL A 74 -2.30 7.62 -16.41
N ASN A 75 -3.56 7.18 -16.36
CA ASN A 75 -3.94 5.86 -15.88
C ASN A 75 -3.99 4.90 -17.06
N ILE A 76 -3.20 3.83 -17.02
CA ILE A 76 -3.11 2.84 -18.10
C ILE A 76 -3.27 1.42 -17.55
N SER A 77 -3.97 0.56 -18.29
CA SER A 77 -4.05 -0.86 -17.92
C SER A 77 -2.70 -1.53 -18.15
N LEU A 78 -2.45 -2.65 -17.46
CA LEU A 78 -1.24 -3.43 -17.69
C LEU A 78 -1.12 -3.88 -19.15
N ASP A 79 -2.22 -4.32 -19.77
CA ASP A 79 -2.24 -4.77 -21.16
C ASP A 79 -1.89 -3.64 -22.14
N ASP A 80 -2.47 -2.45 -21.94
CA ASP A 80 -2.15 -1.28 -22.76
C ASP A 80 -0.70 -0.84 -22.57
N TRP A 81 -0.18 -0.91 -21.34
CA TRP A 81 1.21 -0.52 -21.06
C TRP A 81 2.22 -1.42 -21.77
N LYS A 82 1.95 -2.73 -21.86
CA LYS A 82 2.81 -3.68 -22.60
C LYS A 82 2.98 -3.30 -24.07
N ILE A 83 1.98 -2.66 -24.66
CA ILE A 83 1.94 -2.23 -26.06
C ILE A 83 2.51 -0.81 -26.22
N LEU A 84 2.00 0.14 -25.43
CA LEU A 84 2.26 1.56 -25.62
C LEU A 84 3.60 2.02 -25.03
N LYS A 85 4.02 1.41 -23.90
CA LYS A 85 5.24 1.74 -23.14
C LYS A 85 5.54 3.25 -23.11
N PRO A 86 4.61 4.08 -22.62
CA PRO A 86 4.73 5.54 -22.70
C PRO A 86 5.95 6.04 -21.89
N GLN A 87 6.65 7.03 -22.43
CA GLN A 87 7.72 7.71 -21.69
C GLN A 87 7.12 8.45 -20.48
N SER A 88 7.67 8.20 -19.30
CA SER A 88 7.17 8.72 -18.03
C SER A 88 8.34 9.18 -17.17
N GLU A 89 8.18 10.27 -16.41
CA GLU A 89 9.17 10.68 -15.40
C GLU A 89 9.13 9.76 -14.17
N LEU A 90 7.96 9.21 -13.88
CA LEU A 90 7.73 8.21 -12.84
C LEU A 90 6.61 7.27 -13.27
N ILE A 91 6.80 5.98 -13.02
CA ILE A 91 5.72 4.99 -13.07
C ILE A 91 5.30 4.65 -11.65
N ILE A 92 4.00 4.73 -11.36
CA ILE A 92 3.40 4.18 -10.14
C ILE A 92 2.76 2.86 -10.50
N SER A 93 3.30 1.76 -9.98
CA SER A 93 2.74 0.42 -10.19
C SER A 93 1.85 0.03 -9.01
N LEU A 94 0.62 -0.38 -9.32
CA LEU A 94 -0.37 -0.74 -8.33
C LEU A 94 -0.67 -2.24 -8.38
N GLY A 95 -0.19 -2.97 -7.38
CA GLY A 95 -0.38 -4.42 -7.24
C GLY A 95 0.75 -5.27 -7.78
N TYR A 96 0.64 -6.58 -7.56
CA TYR A 96 1.65 -7.59 -7.90
C TYR A 96 1.97 -7.63 -9.40
N SER A 97 0.95 -7.83 -10.25
CA SER A 97 1.14 -8.10 -11.68
C SER A 97 1.81 -6.94 -12.45
N PRO A 98 1.44 -5.66 -12.23
CA PRO A 98 2.14 -4.55 -12.88
C PRO A 98 3.60 -4.41 -12.45
N LEU A 99 3.90 -4.64 -11.16
CA LEU A 99 5.27 -4.62 -10.69
C LEU A 99 6.08 -5.77 -11.31
N GLU A 100 5.54 -6.99 -11.31
CA GLU A 100 6.18 -8.16 -11.90
C GLU A 100 6.56 -7.91 -13.37
N GLU A 101 5.64 -7.35 -14.14
CA GLU A 101 5.90 -7.02 -15.55
C GLU A 101 7.00 -5.97 -15.69
N LEU A 102 6.97 -4.90 -14.88
CA LEU A 102 8.00 -3.87 -14.91
C LEU A 102 9.39 -4.44 -14.62
N LEU A 103 9.50 -5.32 -13.61
CA LEU A 103 10.76 -5.97 -13.22
C LEU A 103 11.32 -6.86 -14.34
N LYS A 104 10.46 -7.51 -15.12
CA LYS A 104 10.86 -8.39 -16.24
C LYS A 104 11.10 -7.62 -17.55
N SER A 105 10.70 -6.35 -17.61
CA SER A 105 10.84 -5.51 -18.79
C SER A 105 12.22 -4.83 -18.87
N GLU A 106 12.51 -4.21 -20.01
CA GLU A 106 13.71 -3.38 -20.19
C GLU A 106 13.55 -1.94 -19.65
N TYR A 107 12.44 -1.63 -18.96
CA TYR A 107 12.18 -0.28 -18.45
C TYR A 107 13.18 0.09 -17.33
N GLN A 108 13.95 1.16 -17.54
CA GLN A 108 14.98 1.63 -16.59
C GLN A 108 14.59 2.87 -15.80
N GLY A 109 13.44 3.49 -16.11
CA GLY A 109 13.01 4.73 -15.46
C GLY A 109 12.58 4.52 -14.00
N PRO A 110 12.34 5.60 -13.25
CA PRO A 110 11.84 5.53 -11.87
C PRO A 110 10.50 4.78 -11.76
N VAL A 111 10.41 3.88 -10.78
CA VAL A 111 9.20 3.15 -10.43
C VAL A 111 8.93 3.28 -8.92
N LEU A 112 7.69 3.60 -8.56
CA LEU A 112 7.17 3.50 -7.21
C LEU A 112 6.09 2.42 -7.17
N ALA A 113 6.35 1.31 -6.49
CA ALA A 113 5.41 0.22 -6.31
C ALA A 113 4.57 0.40 -5.04
N ALA A 114 3.26 0.14 -5.15
CA ALA A 114 2.34 0.14 -4.02
C ALA A 114 1.19 -0.85 -4.23
N LEU A 115 0.29 -0.94 -3.25
CA LEU A 115 -0.74 -2.00 -3.18
C LEU A 115 -0.15 -3.41 -3.28
N ILE A 116 1.05 -3.57 -2.70
CA ILE A 116 1.77 -4.82 -2.56
C ILE A 116 2.15 -5.01 -1.09
N THR A 117 2.26 -6.26 -0.67
CA THR A 117 2.76 -6.63 0.65
C THR A 117 4.27 -6.81 0.65
N SER A 118 4.89 -6.76 1.84
CA SER A 118 6.31 -7.04 2.02
C SER A 118 6.70 -8.46 1.57
N GLN A 119 5.83 -9.45 1.80
CA GLN A 119 5.99 -10.84 1.37
C GLN A 119 5.96 -10.96 -0.16
N GLU A 120 4.96 -10.37 -0.82
CA GLU A 120 4.84 -10.35 -2.28
C GLU A 120 6.05 -9.68 -2.96
N TRP A 121 6.52 -8.56 -2.39
CA TRP A 121 7.74 -7.91 -2.86
C TRP A 121 8.94 -8.86 -2.80
N LYS A 122 9.15 -9.51 -1.64
CA LYS A 122 10.28 -10.43 -1.45
C LYS A 122 10.23 -11.62 -2.41
N GLU A 123 9.04 -12.17 -2.65
CA GLU A 123 8.82 -13.24 -3.62
C GLU A 123 9.21 -12.79 -5.04
N LEU A 124 8.80 -11.59 -5.47
CA LEU A 124 9.15 -11.04 -6.78
C LEU A 124 10.65 -10.80 -6.94
N VAL A 125 11.28 -10.11 -5.99
CA VAL A 125 12.69 -9.74 -6.10
C VAL A 125 13.65 -10.92 -5.96
N SER A 126 13.20 -12.02 -5.33
CA SER A 126 13.97 -13.27 -5.29
C SER A 126 14.07 -13.94 -6.66
N GLN A 127 13.08 -13.74 -7.51
CA GLN A 127 13.04 -14.26 -8.87
C GLN A 127 13.68 -13.30 -9.87
N THR A 128 13.49 -12.00 -9.67
CA THR A 128 13.98 -10.95 -10.56
C THR A 128 14.45 -9.75 -9.75
N PRO A 129 15.79 -9.64 -9.49
CA PRO A 129 16.33 -8.55 -8.70
C PRO A 129 15.94 -7.17 -9.28
N PRO A 130 15.40 -6.26 -8.46
CA PRO A 130 14.90 -4.98 -8.94
C PRO A 130 16.06 -4.01 -9.24
N PRO A 131 15.97 -3.20 -10.30
CA PRO A 131 16.94 -2.16 -10.55
C PRO A 131 16.92 -1.10 -9.44
N SER A 132 17.98 -0.28 -9.39
CA SER A 132 18.10 0.80 -8.39
C SER A 132 17.04 1.89 -8.54
N SER A 133 16.33 1.93 -9.67
CA SER A 133 15.23 2.84 -9.97
C SER A 133 13.86 2.40 -9.41
N VAL A 134 13.79 1.28 -8.68
CA VAL A 134 12.53 0.79 -8.09
C VAL A 134 12.49 1.02 -6.58
N SER A 135 11.51 1.80 -6.16
CA SER A 135 11.09 1.98 -4.77
C SER A 135 9.76 1.27 -4.50
N ALA A 136 9.46 0.98 -3.24
CA ALA A 136 8.21 0.34 -2.85
C ALA A 136 7.67 0.83 -1.51
N ILE A 137 6.33 0.91 -1.42
CA ILE A 137 5.56 1.17 -0.20
C ILE A 137 4.63 -0.03 0.05
N PHE A 138 4.81 -0.70 1.19
CA PHE A 138 4.00 -1.84 1.58
C PHE A 138 2.82 -1.42 2.47
N TYR A 139 1.65 -2.03 2.24
CA TYR A 139 0.43 -1.72 3.00
C TYR A 139 0.13 -2.69 4.13
N ASP A 140 0.79 -3.85 4.16
CA ASP A 140 0.67 -4.83 5.23
C ASP A 140 1.33 -4.31 6.53
N PRO A 141 0.89 -4.82 7.69
CA PRO A 141 1.47 -4.45 8.97
C PRO A 141 2.98 -4.66 9.00
N ASP A 142 3.70 -3.64 9.46
CA ASP A 142 5.16 -3.73 9.65
C ASP A 142 5.49 -4.78 10.73
N PRO A 143 6.30 -5.81 10.41
CA PRO A 143 6.72 -6.83 11.37
C PRO A 143 7.32 -6.28 12.66
N GLN A 144 8.10 -5.19 12.59
CA GLN A 144 8.68 -4.56 13.78
C GLN A 144 7.59 -3.94 14.65
N ARG A 145 6.63 -3.23 14.04
CA ARG A 145 5.51 -2.62 14.76
C ARG A 145 4.63 -3.69 15.42
N GLN A 146 4.46 -4.86 14.80
CA GLN A 146 3.71 -5.97 15.41
C GLN A 146 4.39 -6.52 16.69
N ILE A 147 5.71 -6.72 16.65
CA ILE A 147 6.51 -7.17 17.80
C ILE A 147 6.43 -6.15 18.94
N VAL A 148 6.66 -4.88 18.62
CA VAL A 148 6.62 -3.79 19.59
C VAL A 148 5.22 -3.62 20.18
N LEU A 149 4.17 -3.69 19.37
CA LEU A 149 2.79 -3.61 19.85
C LEU A 149 2.48 -4.73 20.85
N GLY A 150 2.95 -5.95 20.57
CA GLY A 150 2.88 -7.07 21.53
C GLY A 150 3.62 -6.77 22.83
N LYS A 151 4.84 -6.25 22.76
CA LYS A 151 5.63 -5.86 23.93
C LYS A 151 4.99 -4.74 24.75
N LEU A 152 4.36 -3.76 24.11
CA LEU A 152 3.65 -2.67 24.80
C LEU A 152 2.41 -3.16 25.54
N LEU A 153 1.68 -4.12 24.96
CA LEU A 153 0.51 -4.73 25.60
C LEU A 153 0.90 -5.74 26.69
N LEU A 154 2.09 -6.34 26.59
CA LEU A 154 2.63 -7.29 27.56
C LEU A 154 4.10 -6.93 27.90
N PRO A 155 4.33 -5.91 28.74
CA PRO A 155 5.68 -5.39 29.01
C PRO A 155 6.67 -6.44 29.56
N LEU A 156 6.16 -7.45 30.27
CA LEU A 156 6.96 -8.52 30.89
C LEU A 156 7.19 -9.73 29.97
N SER A 157 6.68 -9.70 28.73
CA SER A 157 6.87 -10.79 27.78
C SER A 157 8.34 -11.01 27.43
N LYS A 158 8.70 -12.29 27.24
CA LYS A 158 10.03 -12.80 26.89
C LYS A 158 10.00 -13.67 25.63
N SER A 159 8.83 -14.12 25.19
CA SER A 159 8.70 -14.92 23.98
C SER A 159 7.49 -14.53 23.13
N VAL A 160 7.66 -14.63 21.82
CA VAL A 160 6.61 -14.41 20.82
C VAL A 160 6.53 -15.62 19.90
N GLY A 161 5.31 -16.08 19.64
CA GLY A 161 5.02 -17.25 18.83
C GLY A 161 4.47 -16.88 17.46
N VAL A 162 4.93 -17.57 16.41
CA VAL A 162 4.40 -17.42 15.05
C VAL A 162 4.25 -18.78 14.39
N MET A 163 3.05 -19.09 13.88
CA MET A 163 2.85 -20.22 12.97
C MET A 163 2.91 -19.74 11.52
N TYR A 164 3.44 -20.58 10.64
CA TYR A 164 3.54 -20.29 9.21
C TYR A 164 3.47 -21.59 8.41
N SER A 165 2.96 -21.56 7.19
CA SER A 165 2.93 -22.73 6.30
C SER A 165 3.98 -22.65 5.18
N MET A 166 4.33 -21.43 4.78
CA MET A 166 5.27 -21.13 3.69
C MET A 166 6.64 -21.76 3.96
N ASP A 167 7.31 -22.25 2.92
CA ASP A 167 8.67 -22.79 3.06
C ASP A 167 9.71 -21.68 3.31
N SER A 168 9.43 -20.45 2.87
CA SER A 168 10.31 -19.28 3.03
C SER A 168 9.51 -18.05 3.49
N PRO A 169 9.15 -17.98 4.79
CA PRO A 169 8.40 -16.86 5.35
C PRO A 169 9.29 -15.62 5.55
N TYR A 170 9.28 -14.67 4.61
CA TYR A 170 10.18 -13.51 4.66
C TYR A 170 9.90 -12.56 5.84
N PHE A 171 8.67 -12.54 6.36
CA PHE A 171 8.33 -11.77 7.55
C PHE A 171 9.15 -12.17 8.79
N LEU A 172 9.69 -13.40 8.85
CA LEU A 172 10.55 -13.81 9.96
C LEU A 172 11.85 -12.98 10.00
N GLU A 173 12.37 -12.57 8.84
CA GLU A 173 13.53 -11.66 8.78
C GLU A 173 13.17 -10.28 9.33
N GLY A 174 11.97 -9.79 9.00
CA GLY A 174 11.44 -8.52 9.47
C GLY A 174 11.29 -8.43 10.99
N TYR A 175 11.08 -9.55 11.68
CA TYR A 175 11.02 -9.57 13.15
C TYR A 175 12.37 -9.40 13.83
N LYS A 176 13.48 -9.82 13.20
CA LYS A 176 14.81 -9.90 13.86
C LYS A 176 15.23 -8.59 14.55
N PRO A 177 15.13 -7.40 13.91
CA PRO A 177 15.53 -6.16 14.57
C PRO A 177 14.73 -5.88 15.84
N ALA A 178 13.41 -6.06 15.80
CA ALA A 178 12.54 -5.82 16.94
C ALA A 178 12.71 -6.88 18.04
N ILE A 179 12.93 -8.15 17.68
CA ILE A 179 13.26 -9.22 18.62
C ILE A 179 14.53 -8.86 19.41
N ASN A 180 15.59 -8.45 18.72
CA ASN A 180 16.86 -8.06 19.34
C ASN A 180 16.71 -6.81 20.22
N ALA A 181 15.92 -5.82 19.78
CA ALA A 181 15.71 -4.58 20.53
C ALA A 181 14.80 -4.73 21.77
N THR A 182 14.03 -5.82 21.86
CA THR A 182 13.04 -6.05 22.94
C THR A 182 13.37 -7.22 23.86
N ASP A 183 14.55 -7.83 23.67
CA ASP A 183 15.01 -9.04 24.37
C ASP A 183 13.99 -10.19 24.34
N LEU A 184 13.21 -10.27 23.25
CA LEU A 184 12.26 -11.36 23.03
C LEU A 184 12.97 -12.57 22.41
N THR A 185 12.36 -13.74 22.57
CA THR A 185 12.70 -14.94 21.82
C THR A 185 11.59 -15.25 20.83
N LEU A 186 11.96 -15.58 19.59
CA LEU A 186 10.99 -15.92 18.54
C LEU A 186 10.80 -17.44 18.48
N GLN A 187 9.63 -17.90 18.90
CA GLN A 187 9.18 -19.28 18.75
C GLN A 187 8.44 -19.41 17.43
N THR A 188 8.84 -20.38 16.60
CA THR A 188 8.23 -20.56 15.29
C THR A 188 7.81 -22.01 15.08
N LEU A 189 6.69 -22.22 14.40
CA LEU A 189 6.18 -23.56 14.12
C LEU A 189 5.62 -23.61 12.70
N GLN A 190 6.23 -24.45 11.86
CA GLN A 190 5.76 -24.67 10.50
C GLN A 190 4.54 -25.61 10.50
N ILE A 191 3.45 -25.19 9.87
CA ILE A 191 2.19 -25.94 9.72
C ILE A 191 2.04 -26.36 8.27
N LYS A 192 1.99 -27.66 8.00
CA LYS A 192 1.88 -28.15 6.61
C LYS A 192 0.45 -28.25 6.12
N GLN A 193 -0.49 -28.44 7.04
CA GLN A 193 -1.90 -28.65 6.71
C GLN A 193 -2.81 -28.11 7.82
N ALA A 194 -4.00 -27.64 7.44
CA ALA A 194 -4.95 -26.99 8.35
C ALA A 194 -5.38 -27.87 9.54
N SER A 195 -5.38 -29.20 9.37
CA SER A 195 -5.73 -30.16 10.42
C SER A 195 -4.73 -30.20 11.59
N GLU A 196 -3.49 -29.73 11.39
CA GLU A 196 -2.46 -29.66 12.42
C GLU A 196 -2.65 -28.48 13.37
N VAL A 197 -3.30 -27.40 12.90
CA VAL A 197 -3.42 -26.12 13.63
C VAL A 197 -3.98 -26.33 15.04
N ALA A 198 -5.06 -27.10 15.17
CA ALA A 198 -5.72 -27.31 16.46
C ALA A 198 -4.85 -28.05 17.48
N ARG A 199 -3.89 -28.87 17.02
CA ARG A 199 -2.95 -29.60 17.87
C ARG A 199 -1.69 -28.78 18.15
N GLN A 200 -1.21 -28.03 17.16
CA GLN A 200 0.07 -27.33 17.24
C GLN A 200 -0.05 -25.94 17.89
N PHE A 201 -1.18 -25.24 17.72
CA PHE A 201 -1.37 -23.93 18.35
C PHE A 201 -1.22 -23.99 19.88
N PRO A 202 -1.83 -24.95 20.60
CA PRO A 202 -1.62 -25.06 22.04
C PRO A 202 -0.16 -25.26 22.46
N VAL A 203 0.66 -25.93 21.64
CA VAL A 203 2.08 -26.17 21.89
C VAL A 203 2.86 -24.86 21.76
N LEU A 204 2.78 -24.20 20.60
CA LEU A 204 3.41 -22.89 20.38
C LEU A 204 2.98 -21.88 21.45
N SER A 205 1.70 -21.90 21.79
CA SER A 205 1.12 -20.96 22.73
C SER A 205 1.53 -21.20 24.18
N GLN A 206 2.00 -22.39 24.55
CA GLN A 206 2.60 -22.64 25.87
C GLN A 206 3.99 -22.00 25.97
N ASP A 207 4.77 -22.07 24.89
CA ASP A 207 6.16 -21.57 24.84
C ASP A 207 6.27 -20.06 24.54
N SER A 208 5.13 -19.42 24.23
CA SER A 208 5.06 -18.03 23.78
C SER A 208 4.19 -17.19 24.73
N ASP A 209 4.63 -15.99 25.11
CA ASP A 209 3.82 -15.08 25.93
C ASP A 209 2.70 -14.41 25.11
N PHE A 210 2.98 -14.12 23.84
CA PHE A 210 1.98 -13.66 22.88
C PHE A 210 2.23 -14.26 21.49
N ILE A 211 1.23 -14.14 20.63
CA ILE A 211 1.24 -14.70 19.28
C ILE A 211 1.11 -13.56 18.27
N ILE A 212 1.90 -13.60 17.20
CA ILE A 212 1.63 -12.80 16.00
C ILE A 212 1.02 -13.71 14.95
N ALA A 213 -0.16 -13.33 14.47
CA ALA A 213 -0.81 -13.97 13.35
C ALA A 213 -0.38 -13.30 12.04
N GLN A 214 -0.01 -14.11 11.05
CA GLN A 214 0.29 -13.68 9.68
C GLN A 214 -0.82 -14.15 8.73
N PRO A 215 -1.05 -13.48 7.58
CA PRO A 215 -2.12 -13.81 6.64
C PRO A 215 -1.84 -15.13 5.90
N ASP A 216 -1.95 -16.24 6.62
CA ASP A 216 -1.67 -17.59 6.12
C ASP A 216 -2.98 -18.38 5.98
N PRO A 217 -3.41 -18.73 4.76
CA PRO A 217 -4.70 -19.39 4.53
C PRO A 217 -4.74 -20.85 5.00
N VAL A 218 -3.60 -21.51 5.20
CA VAL A 218 -3.55 -22.86 5.80
C VAL A 218 -3.86 -22.77 7.29
N ILE A 219 -3.42 -21.70 7.94
CA ILE A 219 -3.49 -21.54 9.40
C ILE A 219 -4.72 -20.76 9.84
N TYR A 220 -5.03 -19.64 9.20
CA TYR A 220 -6.08 -18.71 9.57
C TYR A 220 -7.15 -18.66 8.47
N ASN A 221 -8.05 -19.64 8.48
CA ASN A 221 -9.21 -19.71 7.60
C ASN A 221 -10.50 -19.92 8.40
N SER A 222 -11.64 -19.97 7.70
CA SER A 222 -12.97 -20.12 8.31
C SER A 222 -13.13 -21.38 9.18
N GLN A 223 -12.33 -22.42 8.94
CA GLN A 223 -12.39 -23.67 9.70
C GLN A 223 -11.49 -23.66 10.94
N THR A 224 -10.30 -23.05 10.84
CA THR A 224 -9.26 -23.08 11.89
C THR A 224 -9.30 -21.88 12.82
N LEU A 225 -9.64 -20.69 12.32
CA LEU A 225 -9.59 -19.43 13.08
C LEU A 225 -10.42 -19.47 14.37
N PRO A 226 -11.68 -19.95 14.39
CA PRO A 226 -12.45 -20.03 15.63
C PRO A 226 -11.78 -20.91 16.70
N ARG A 227 -11.06 -21.96 16.28
CA ARG A 227 -10.36 -22.87 17.19
C ARG A 227 -9.10 -22.24 17.78
N VAL A 228 -8.34 -21.51 16.95
CA VAL A 228 -7.18 -20.72 17.38
C VAL A 228 -7.62 -19.71 18.43
N LEU A 229 -8.65 -18.91 18.15
CA LEU A 229 -9.15 -17.86 19.06
C LEU A 229 -9.70 -18.45 20.37
N LEU A 230 -10.46 -19.55 20.29
CA LEU A 230 -10.95 -20.22 21.50
C LEU A 230 -9.79 -20.76 22.36
N SER A 231 -8.78 -21.35 21.73
CA SER A 231 -7.58 -21.83 22.43
C SER A 231 -6.79 -20.67 23.04
N SER A 232 -6.65 -19.55 22.33
CA SER A 232 -5.91 -18.39 22.83
C SER A 232 -6.59 -17.80 24.06
N TYR A 233 -7.93 -17.69 24.07
CA TYR A 233 -8.66 -17.24 25.26
C TYR A 233 -8.53 -18.20 26.43
N ARG A 234 -8.60 -19.52 26.20
CA ARG A 234 -8.41 -20.52 27.27
C ARG A 234 -7.02 -20.44 27.89
N GLN A 235 -6.00 -20.13 27.08
CA GLN A 235 -4.61 -20.01 27.51
C GLN A 235 -4.23 -18.58 27.93
N ARG A 236 -5.17 -17.63 27.84
CA ARG A 236 -4.99 -16.19 28.08
C ARG A 236 -3.88 -15.56 27.23
N LYS A 237 -3.89 -15.86 25.93
CA LYS A 237 -2.80 -15.51 25.01
C LYS A 237 -3.25 -14.39 24.10
N VAL A 238 -2.46 -13.32 24.11
CA VAL A 238 -2.65 -12.16 23.24
C VAL A 238 -2.31 -12.54 21.82
N ILE A 239 -3.21 -12.26 20.89
CA ILE A 239 -2.95 -12.36 19.45
C ILE A 239 -2.84 -10.95 18.90
N ILE A 240 -1.68 -10.64 18.31
CA ILE A 240 -1.47 -9.49 17.43
C ILE A 240 -1.81 -9.93 16.01
N GLY A 241 -2.81 -9.29 15.41
CA GLY A 241 -3.30 -9.66 14.09
C GLY A 241 -2.52 -9.05 12.94
N TYR A 242 -2.85 -9.51 11.74
CA TYR A 242 -2.40 -8.93 10.46
C TYR A 242 -3.45 -8.00 9.81
N SER A 243 -4.65 -7.88 10.39
CA SER A 243 -5.73 -7.07 9.81
C SER A 243 -6.79 -6.66 10.83
N VAL A 244 -7.49 -5.57 10.52
CA VAL A 244 -8.66 -5.10 11.28
C VAL A 244 -9.73 -6.19 11.38
N GLY A 245 -9.92 -6.97 10.31
CA GLY A 245 -10.87 -8.09 10.30
C GLY A 245 -10.54 -9.14 11.35
N LEU A 246 -9.26 -9.44 11.56
CA LEU A 246 -8.83 -10.39 12.58
C LEU A 246 -9.02 -9.85 14.01
N VAL A 247 -8.85 -8.54 14.24
CA VAL A 247 -9.17 -7.90 15.53
C VAL A 247 -10.68 -7.94 15.79
N ASN A 248 -11.50 -7.71 14.77
CA ASN A 248 -12.95 -7.86 14.88
C ASN A 248 -13.36 -9.32 15.16
N ALA A 249 -12.59 -10.30 14.69
CA ALA A 249 -12.84 -11.72 14.95
C ALA A 249 -12.42 -12.16 16.37
N GLY A 250 -11.49 -11.44 17.02
CA GLY A 250 -11.04 -11.75 18.39
C GLY A 250 -9.55 -11.60 18.67
N ALA A 251 -8.74 -11.12 17.73
CA ALA A 251 -7.39 -10.67 18.07
C ALA A 251 -7.45 -9.40 18.94
N VAL A 252 -6.38 -9.13 19.69
CA VAL A 252 -6.33 -8.00 20.62
C VAL A 252 -6.06 -6.71 19.88
N ALA A 253 -5.06 -6.70 19.00
CA ALA A 253 -4.66 -5.51 18.28
C ALA A 253 -4.00 -5.83 16.94
N THR A 254 -3.89 -4.82 16.08
CA THR A 254 -3.08 -4.83 14.85
C THR A 254 -2.70 -3.39 14.53
N THR A 255 -1.59 -3.21 13.82
CA THR A 255 -1.41 -2.01 12.99
C THR A 255 -2.05 -2.23 11.63
N PHE A 256 -2.42 -1.16 10.92
CA PHE A 256 -2.98 -1.25 9.57
C PHE A 256 -2.78 0.06 8.80
N THR A 257 -2.82 -0.02 7.48
CA THR A 257 -2.82 1.13 6.56
C THR A 257 -4.11 1.10 5.74
N THR A 258 -4.87 2.19 5.73
CA THR A 258 -6.06 2.31 4.87
C THR A 258 -5.68 2.72 3.44
N PRO A 259 -6.58 2.55 2.45
CA PRO A 259 -6.37 3.07 1.11
C PRO A 259 -6.09 4.58 1.08
N GLU A 260 -6.77 5.36 1.93
CA GLU A 260 -6.59 6.82 2.02
C GLU A 260 -5.20 7.18 2.57
N MET A 261 -4.76 6.49 3.63
CA MET A 261 -3.41 6.62 4.18
C MET A 261 -2.33 6.29 3.15
N LEU A 262 -2.54 5.23 2.35
CA LEU A 262 -1.61 4.85 1.30
C LEU A 262 -1.57 5.89 0.17
N VAL A 263 -2.69 6.54 -0.17
CA VAL A 263 -2.74 7.65 -1.13
C VAL A 263 -1.92 8.84 -0.63
N ASP A 264 -2.03 9.19 0.65
CA ASP A 264 -1.24 10.27 1.24
C ASP A 264 0.25 9.97 1.18
N ASP A 265 0.66 8.75 1.51
CA ASP A 265 2.05 8.31 1.41
C ASP A 265 2.57 8.37 -0.03
N LEU A 266 1.78 7.85 -0.98
CA LEU A 266 2.11 7.87 -2.40
C LEU A 266 2.26 9.30 -2.92
N ARG A 267 1.37 10.23 -2.53
CA ARG A 267 1.41 11.63 -2.93
C ARG A 267 2.66 12.32 -2.39
N GLU A 268 2.97 12.15 -1.11
CA GLU A 268 4.15 12.74 -0.49
C GLU A 268 5.44 12.17 -1.11
N SER A 269 5.51 10.85 -1.25
CA SER A 269 6.67 10.15 -1.81
C SER A 269 6.90 10.53 -3.28
N THR A 270 5.83 10.59 -4.09
CA THR A 270 5.90 11.02 -5.49
C THR A 270 6.38 12.47 -5.60
N SER A 271 5.82 13.37 -4.80
CA SER A 271 6.24 14.78 -4.77
C SER A 271 7.73 14.91 -4.42
N LYS A 272 8.20 14.21 -3.38
CA LYS A 272 9.62 14.20 -3.00
C LYS A 272 10.51 13.67 -4.12
N MET A 273 10.16 12.54 -4.74
CA MET A 273 10.93 11.95 -5.83
C MET A 273 11.08 12.90 -7.03
N LEU A 274 10.02 13.62 -7.38
CA LEU A 274 10.00 14.49 -8.56
C LEU A 274 10.68 15.85 -8.29
N THR A 275 10.57 16.39 -7.07
CA THR A 275 11.09 17.72 -6.73
C THR A 275 12.50 17.71 -6.13
N GLN A 276 12.88 16.65 -5.41
CA GLN A 276 14.17 16.51 -4.71
C GLN A 276 15.11 15.49 -5.39
N GLY A 277 14.65 14.89 -6.48
CA GLY A 277 15.35 13.82 -7.18
C GLY A 277 15.01 12.43 -6.63
N PHE A 278 15.18 11.42 -7.49
CA PHE A 278 14.86 10.04 -7.12
C PHE A 278 15.89 9.48 -6.14
N LYS A 279 15.43 9.03 -4.98
CA LYS A 279 16.19 8.23 -4.03
C LYS A 279 15.42 6.94 -3.78
N ARG A 280 16.11 5.81 -3.95
CA ARG A 280 15.52 4.49 -3.75
C ARG A 280 15.14 4.28 -2.28
N PHE A 281 13.95 3.76 -2.03
CA PHE A 281 13.54 3.31 -0.70
C PHE A 281 12.61 2.10 -0.80
N ILE A 282 12.70 1.18 0.15
CA ILE A 282 11.81 0.03 0.30
C ILE A 282 11.31 0.03 1.75
N ARG A 283 10.04 0.32 1.98
CA ARG A 283 9.50 0.40 3.35
C ARG A 283 8.01 0.08 3.43
N HIS A 284 7.53 -0.19 4.65
CA HIS A 284 6.11 -0.11 4.95
C HIS A 284 5.63 1.36 4.91
N SER A 285 4.31 1.54 4.78
CA SER A 285 3.68 2.85 4.84
C SER A 285 4.08 3.60 6.12
N ALA A 286 4.39 4.89 5.94
CA ALA A 286 4.61 5.83 7.05
C ALA A 286 3.28 6.25 7.67
N TYR A 287 2.20 6.13 6.90
CA TYR A 287 0.83 6.36 7.33
C TYR A 287 0.17 5.03 7.71
N TRP A 288 -0.12 4.89 9.00
CA TRP A 288 -0.70 3.69 9.58
C TRP A 288 -1.43 4.06 10.88
N ASP A 289 -2.27 3.15 11.36
CA ASP A 289 -3.03 3.31 12.59
C ASP A 289 -3.14 1.96 13.32
N ILE A 290 -3.70 1.98 14.54
CA ILE A 290 -3.85 0.83 15.42
C ILE A 290 -5.34 0.53 15.59
N LYS A 291 -5.73 -0.70 15.29
CA LYS A 291 -7.01 -1.23 15.74
C LYS A 291 -6.75 -2.00 17.02
N TYR A 292 -7.39 -1.60 18.10
CA TYR A 292 -7.29 -2.22 19.42
C TYR A 292 -8.67 -2.60 19.96
N ASN A 293 -8.82 -3.83 20.45
CA ASN A 293 -10.03 -4.32 21.07
C ASN A 293 -9.85 -4.40 22.61
N SER A 294 -10.27 -3.33 23.28
CA SER A 294 -10.15 -3.21 24.74
C SER A 294 -11.04 -4.21 25.50
N GLU A 295 -12.12 -4.70 24.90
CA GLU A 295 -12.97 -5.72 25.50
C GLU A 295 -12.25 -7.07 25.54
N VAL A 296 -11.61 -7.45 24.43
CA VAL A 296 -10.79 -8.66 24.37
C VAL A 296 -9.61 -8.54 25.33
N ALA A 297 -8.91 -7.40 25.35
CA ALA A 297 -7.83 -7.16 26.30
C ALA A 297 -8.27 -7.30 27.76
N ARG A 298 -9.44 -6.74 28.12
CA ARG A 298 -10.01 -6.88 29.46
C ARG A 298 -10.35 -8.32 29.81
N SER A 299 -10.89 -9.08 28.86
CA SER A 299 -11.20 -10.50 29.07
C SER A 299 -9.95 -11.36 29.31
N LEU A 300 -8.80 -10.93 28.77
CA LEU A 300 -7.50 -11.54 28.99
C LEU A 300 -6.81 -11.06 30.28
N GLY A 301 -7.39 -10.07 30.97
CA GLY A 301 -6.83 -9.49 32.20
C GLY A 301 -5.69 -8.52 31.95
N LEU A 302 -5.62 -7.90 30.77
CA LEU A 302 -4.62 -6.87 30.46
C LEU A 302 -5.04 -5.51 31.01
N ASP A 303 -4.03 -4.71 31.38
CA ASP A 303 -4.23 -3.29 31.63
C ASP A 303 -4.60 -2.57 30.32
N ILE A 304 -5.64 -1.74 30.39
CA ILE A 304 -6.14 -1.05 29.20
C ILE A 304 -5.26 0.17 28.93
N VAL A 305 -4.54 0.12 27.80
CA VAL A 305 -3.75 1.23 27.26
C VAL A 305 -4.56 2.00 26.22
N SER A 306 -4.43 3.32 26.14
CA SER A 306 -5.09 4.12 25.11
C SER A 306 -4.39 3.98 23.76
N ILE A 307 -5.14 4.16 22.67
CA ILE A 307 -4.57 4.08 21.31
C ILE A 307 -3.51 5.17 21.12
N GLU A 308 -3.74 6.37 21.64
CA GLU A 308 -2.82 7.51 21.55
C GLU A 308 -1.49 7.20 22.24
N THR A 309 -1.52 6.53 23.40
CA THR A 309 -0.32 6.06 24.08
C THR A 309 0.42 5.02 23.24
N LEU A 310 -0.27 4.01 22.71
CA LEU A 310 0.34 2.98 21.87
C LEU A 310 0.99 3.58 20.61
N GLN A 311 0.30 4.50 19.94
CA GLN A 311 0.82 5.21 18.76
C GLN A 311 2.06 6.05 19.11
N SER A 312 2.02 6.79 20.22
CA SER A 312 3.14 7.62 20.67
C SER A 312 4.39 6.78 20.93
N GLU A 313 4.26 5.64 21.63
CA GLU A 313 5.40 4.75 21.91
C GLU A 313 5.94 4.08 20.65
N LEU A 314 5.07 3.63 19.74
CA LEU A 314 5.49 3.04 18.46
C LEU A 314 6.22 4.06 17.57
N ASN A 315 5.80 5.33 17.56
CA ASN A 315 6.44 6.38 16.78
C ASN A 315 7.85 6.71 17.29
N LYS A 316 8.07 6.72 18.61
CA LYS A 316 9.41 6.93 19.20
C LYS A 316 10.40 5.84 18.75
N LEU A 317 9.91 4.62 18.55
CA LEU A 317 10.74 3.47 18.17
C LEU A 317 11.05 3.44 16.67
N ASN A 318 10.18 3.95 15.81
CA ASN A 318 10.49 4.13 14.39
C ASN A 318 11.59 5.18 14.18
N LEU A 319 11.55 6.28 14.95
CA LEU A 319 12.56 7.36 14.88
C LEU A 319 13.96 6.92 15.35
N SER A 320 14.06 5.96 16.27
CA SER A 320 15.36 5.41 16.67
C SER A 320 15.90 4.37 15.68
N ALA A 321 15.02 3.66 14.95
CA ALA A 321 15.40 2.70 13.92
C ALA A 321 15.86 3.37 12.62
N GLU A 322 15.17 4.43 12.16
CA GLU A 322 15.54 5.17 10.94
C GLU A 322 16.90 5.88 11.07
N ASN A 323 17.19 6.48 12.24
CA ASN A 323 18.49 7.09 12.52
C ASN A 323 19.67 6.09 12.50
N ASN A 324 19.41 4.79 12.73
CA ASN A 324 20.44 3.75 12.68
C ASN A 324 20.62 3.16 11.27
N LEU A 325 19.59 3.21 10.42
CA LEU A 325 19.65 2.75 9.02
C LEU A 325 20.26 3.81 8.08
N GLU A 326 20.13 5.10 8.39
CA GLU A 326 20.86 6.16 7.66
C GLU A 326 22.39 6.15 7.92
N GLN A 327 22.86 5.36 8.89
CA GLN A 327 24.28 5.27 9.26
C GLN A 327 24.99 4.00 8.79
N THR A 328 24.37 3.12 8.00
CA THR A 328 25.06 1.95 7.45
C THR A 328 25.78 2.32 6.15
N PRO A 329 27.13 2.33 6.08
CA PRO A 329 27.84 2.58 4.83
C PRO A 329 27.58 1.43 3.85
N SER A 330 27.45 1.78 2.57
CA SER A 330 27.47 0.86 1.44
C SER A 330 28.74 0.01 1.45
N GLU A 331 28.68 -1.17 2.04
CA GLU A 331 29.75 -2.16 1.98
C GLU A 331 29.38 -3.25 0.98
N LYS A 332 29.90 -3.11 -0.24
CA LYS A 332 30.57 -4.16 -1.04
C LYS A 332 30.84 -3.67 -2.48
N ASP A 333 31.87 -2.83 -2.60
CA ASP A 333 32.88 -3.01 -3.64
C ASP A 333 34.01 -3.81 -2.97
N GLU A 334 34.05 -5.12 -3.17
CA GLU A 334 35.27 -5.96 -3.07
C GLU A 334 34.91 -7.41 -3.45
N LEU A 335 35.03 -7.72 -4.75
CA LEU A 335 35.90 -8.77 -5.34
C LEU A 335 35.62 -8.96 -6.83
#